data_AF-A0A944JQB7-F1
#
_entry.id   AF-A0A944JQB7-F1
#
_cell.length_a   1.000
_cell.length_b   1.000
_cell.length_c   1.000
_cell.angle_alpha   90.00
_cell.angle_beta   90.00
_cell.angle_gamma   90.00
#
_symmetry.space_group_name_H-M   'P 1'
#
loop_
_entity.id
_entity.type
_entity.pdbx_description
1 polymer ?
#
loop_
_entity_poly.entity_id
_entity_poly.type
_entity_poly.pdbx_seq_one_letter_code
_entity_poly.pdbx_strand_id
1 'polypeptide(L)'
;MKPSQRPVRRRLFLTVGGAALVAGAGYGGNFLWVYQDYERSNVGDLDFANPLRIPELLHPEPAGGRRTYRLDLAPGTSELLPGKKTATWGANGTYLAPTLRARRGDLVAMEVHNRLPEATTLHWHGMHLPASMDGGPHQMIPAGGTWRPEWTVRQPASTLWYHPHPHGATGSHVYRGVAGMIILDDDASDRAGLPSTYGVDDIPLVIQDKNFHDDGSLDFTETHLRSSIAGVDNIGLLGDTILVNGTYDPHFAVTTGKVRFRLLNGSNARVYRIGFPDDRSFHLVAVDNGLLKRPQAMTRLLLGPGERAEIVVAFKPGEKAVLRSFPPELGFGFPTDRFMGSDDTFDLLELRAAPTLAGSPDLPTRVDGAPEPIAAPDGAKVRKFDFVGFQINGKTMDMTRVDEVVPAGATEIWEIDRGDTWIHAFHLHGATFNVIDVNARKPPAYVQGPKDTVYLPEFGTIRLAVRFDTLTDPQKPYMYHCHVLFHEDQGMMGQFTVVEPGTEGSAPRTVTADHAGH
;
A
#
# COMPACT_ATOMS: atom_id res chain seq x y z
N MET A 1 63.98 46.19 -30.71
CA MET A 1 63.56 45.19 -29.70
C MET A 1 62.13 44.79 -29.99
N LYS A 2 61.90 43.56 -30.48
CA LYS A 2 60.55 43.00 -30.74
C LYS A 2 60.05 42.30 -29.47
N PRO A 3 58.77 42.46 -29.07
CA PRO A 3 58.23 41.79 -27.90
C PRO A 3 57.89 40.33 -28.23
N SER A 4 58.40 39.42 -27.39
CA SER A 4 58.07 37.99 -27.38
C SER A 4 56.73 37.80 -26.66
N GLN A 5 55.67 37.47 -27.42
CA GLN A 5 54.41 36.98 -26.83
C GLN A 5 54.53 35.48 -26.56
N ARG A 6 54.52 35.10 -25.27
CA ARG A 6 54.61 33.71 -24.79
C ARG A 6 53.35 32.90 -25.14
N PRO A 7 53.46 31.66 -25.67
CA PRO A 7 52.33 30.81 -26.09
C PRO A 7 51.66 30.02 -24.95
N VAL A 8 51.92 30.36 -23.69
CA VAL A 8 51.61 29.50 -22.53
C VAL A 8 50.11 29.45 -22.17
N ARG A 9 49.33 30.49 -22.49
CA ARG A 9 47.88 30.51 -22.16
C ARG A 9 47.04 29.56 -23.01
N ARG A 10 47.38 29.34 -24.29
CA ARG A 10 46.54 28.54 -25.22
C ARG A 10 46.58 27.04 -24.90
N ARG A 11 47.74 26.52 -24.45
CA ARG A 11 47.88 25.11 -24.06
C ARG A 11 47.13 24.77 -22.78
N LEU A 12 47.14 25.65 -21.78
CA LEU A 12 46.43 25.45 -20.51
C LEU A 12 44.91 25.47 -20.70
N PHE A 13 44.38 26.36 -21.54
CA PHE A 13 42.94 26.37 -21.89
C PHE A 13 42.51 25.12 -22.66
N LEU A 14 43.37 24.57 -23.53
CA LEU A 14 43.08 23.33 -24.28
C LEU A 14 43.18 22.08 -23.40
N THR A 15 44.10 22.02 -22.43
CA THR A 15 44.18 20.88 -21.49
C THR A 15 43.09 20.92 -20.43
N VAL A 16 42.75 22.10 -19.89
CA VAL A 16 41.62 22.24 -18.94
C VAL A 16 40.28 22.02 -19.68
N GLY A 17 40.12 22.58 -20.88
CA GLY A 17 38.94 22.33 -21.72
C GLY A 17 38.81 20.88 -22.16
N GLY A 18 39.93 20.23 -22.52
CA GLY A 18 39.97 18.81 -22.85
C GLY A 18 39.68 17.90 -21.65
N ALA A 19 40.23 18.19 -20.47
CA ALA A 19 39.94 17.46 -19.25
C ALA A 19 38.47 17.62 -18.81
N ALA A 20 37.91 18.82 -18.93
CA ALA A 20 36.48 19.07 -18.68
C ALA A 20 35.57 18.36 -19.68
N LEU A 21 35.96 18.29 -20.97
CA LEU A 21 35.24 17.54 -21.99
C LEU A 21 35.30 16.02 -21.77
N VAL A 22 36.46 15.48 -21.38
CA VAL A 22 36.62 14.04 -21.08
C VAL A 22 35.89 13.68 -19.79
N ALA A 23 35.96 14.51 -18.76
CA ALA A 23 35.19 14.32 -17.53
C ALA A 23 33.68 14.43 -17.78
N GLY A 24 33.23 15.39 -18.60
CA GLY A 24 31.84 15.55 -19.00
C GLY A 24 31.33 14.40 -19.88
N ALA A 25 32.16 13.89 -20.80
CA ALA A 25 31.82 12.72 -21.62
C ALA A 25 31.82 11.42 -20.80
N GLY A 26 32.74 11.28 -19.84
CA GLY A 26 32.77 10.16 -18.90
C GLY A 26 31.57 10.18 -17.96
N TYR A 27 31.20 11.36 -17.44
CA TYR A 27 29.99 11.53 -16.63
C TYR A 27 28.73 11.25 -17.45
N GLY A 28 28.61 11.80 -18.67
CA GLY A 28 27.48 11.56 -19.56
C GLY A 28 27.36 10.10 -20.00
N GLY A 29 28.48 9.42 -20.27
CA GLY A 29 28.51 7.99 -20.59
C GLY A 29 28.11 7.11 -19.42
N ASN A 30 28.63 7.39 -18.21
CA ASN A 30 28.24 6.67 -16.99
C ASN A 30 26.76 6.92 -16.64
N PHE A 31 26.29 8.16 -16.74
CA PHE A 31 24.89 8.51 -16.53
C PHE A 31 23.98 7.78 -17.50
N LEU A 32 24.30 7.77 -18.80
CA LEU A 32 23.50 7.07 -19.81
C LEU A 32 23.47 5.56 -19.56
N TRP A 33 24.62 4.97 -19.21
CA TRP A 33 24.69 3.55 -18.86
C TRP A 33 23.84 3.22 -17.63
N VAL A 34 23.98 3.98 -16.53
CA VAL A 34 23.15 3.81 -15.33
C VAL A 34 21.67 3.99 -15.66
N TYR A 35 21.32 5.04 -16.41
CA TYR A 35 19.93 5.34 -16.78
C TYR A 35 19.32 4.23 -17.65
N GLN A 36 20.07 3.64 -18.58
CA GLN A 36 19.59 2.52 -19.39
C GLN A 36 19.46 1.24 -18.56
N ASP A 37 20.41 0.97 -17.67
CA ASP A 37 20.42 -0.23 -16.81
C ASP A 37 19.40 -0.16 -15.66
N TYR A 38 18.82 1.01 -15.39
CA TYR A 38 17.82 1.21 -14.33
C TYR A 38 16.38 0.96 -14.79
N GLU A 39 16.15 0.67 -16.07
CA GLU A 39 14.81 0.29 -16.55
C GLU A 39 14.39 -1.04 -15.91
N ARG A 40 13.31 -1.01 -15.12
CA ARG A 40 12.75 -2.23 -14.51
C ARG A 40 11.51 -2.67 -15.27
N SER A 41 11.66 -3.80 -15.94
CA SER A 41 10.57 -4.47 -16.62
C SER A 41 10.76 -5.98 -16.60
N ASN A 42 9.67 -6.73 -16.46
CA ASN A 42 9.62 -8.17 -16.72
C ASN A 42 8.68 -8.51 -17.90
N VAL A 43 8.23 -7.49 -18.64
CA VAL A 43 7.27 -7.66 -19.73
C VAL A 43 7.90 -8.48 -20.84
N GLY A 44 7.30 -9.66 -21.11
CA GLY A 44 7.82 -10.61 -22.08
C GLY A 44 8.88 -11.58 -21.54
N ASP A 45 9.27 -11.45 -20.26
CA ASP A 45 10.28 -12.31 -19.62
C ASP A 45 9.66 -13.46 -18.80
N LEU A 46 8.35 -13.40 -18.54
CA LEU A 46 7.60 -14.40 -17.77
C LEU A 46 7.04 -15.52 -18.66
N ASP A 47 7.24 -16.78 -18.24
CA ASP A 47 6.67 -17.97 -18.87
C ASP A 47 5.27 -18.32 -18.32
N PHE A 48 4.88 -17.67 -17.23
CA PHE A 48 3.72 -17.92 -16.39
C PHE A 48 3.63 -19.40 -15.96
N ALA A 49 4.73 -19.95 -15.48
CA ALA A 49 4.89 -21.38 -15.18
C ALA A 49 4.14 -21.84 -13.93
N ASN A 50 3.97 -20.96 -12.93
CA ASN A 50 3.50 -21.36 -11.60
C ASN A 50 2.01 -21.09 -11.42
N PRO A 51 1.21 -22.03 -10.88
CA PRO A 51 -0.16 -21.71 -10.52
C PRO A 51 -0.18 -20.70 -9.37
N LEU A 52 -1.00 -19.65 -9.50
CA LEU A 52 -1.18 -18.63 -8.48
C LEU A 52 -1.62 -19.28 -7.16
N ARG A 53 -0.84 -19.06 -6.09
CA ARG A 53 -1.26 -19.42 -4.74
C ARG A 53 -2.43 -18.56 -4.31
N ILE A 54 -3.52 -19.17 -3.84
CA ILE A 54 -4.61 -18.47 -3.17
C ILE A 54 -4.37 -18.60 -1.66
N PRO A 55 -4.20 -17.49 -0.90
CA PRO A 55 -4.14 -17.55 0.55
C PRO A 55 -5.35 -18.29 1.13
N GLU A 56 -5.16 -19.17 2.10
CA GLU A 56 -6.27 -19.90 2.69
C GLU A 56 -7.15 -18.98 3.54
N LEU A 57 -8.44 -19.29 3.66
CA LEU A 57 -9.29 -18.66 4.66
C LEU A 57 -8.96 -19.23 6.04
N LEU A 58 -8.60 -18.37 6.98
CA LEU A 58 -8.46 -18.80 8.36
C LEU A 58 -9.86 -18.95 8.98
N HIS A 59 -10.21 -20.18 9.37
CA HIS A 59 -11.46 -20.43 10.06
C HIS A 59 -11.33 -20.05 11.55
N PRO A 60 -12.21 -19.17 12.08
CA PRO A 60 -12.19 -18.83 13.49
C PRO A 60 -12.75 -19.98 14.33
N GLU A 61 -12.26 -20.09 15.56
CA GLU A 61 -12.87 -20.97 16.56
C GLU A 61 -14.16 -20.33 17.11
N PRO A 62 -15.32 -21.00 16.97
CA PRO A 62 -16.57 -20.51 17.52
C PRO A 62 -16.64 -20.86 19.00
N ALA A 63 -16.41 -19.89 19.88
CA ALA A 63 -16.57 -20.06 21.32
C ALA A 63 -17.30 -18.85 21.90
N GLY A 64 -18.44 -19.08 22.57
CA GLY A 64 -19.15 -18.05 23.34
C GLY A 64 -19.71 -16.88 22.51
N GLY A 65 -20.08 -17.10 21.24
CA GLY A 65 -20.58 -16.03 20.36
C GLY A 65 -19.50 -15.13 19.76
N ARG A 66 -18.22 -15.50 19.94
CA ARG A 66 -17.04 -14.80 19.43
C ARG A 66 -16.39 -15.59 18.30
N ARG A 67 -15.89 -14.89 17.28
CA ARG A 67 -15.05 -15.45 16.22
C ARG A 67 -13.59 -15.23 16.62
N THR A 68 -12.97 -16.24 17.21
CA THR A 68 -11.57 -16.14 17.69
C THR A 68 -10.61 -16.63 16.61
N TYR A 69 -9.71 -15.77 16.14
CA TYR A 69 -8.65 -16.11 15.20
C TYR A 69 -7.31 -16.16 15.92
N ARG A 70 -6.53 -17.22 15.68
CA ARG A 70 -5.17 -17.36 16.20
C ARG A 70 -4.16 -17.12 15.10
N LEU A 71 -3.23 -16.21 15.32
CA LEU A 71 -2.14 -15.89 14.40
C LEU A 71 -0.81 -16.09 15.11
N ASP A 72 -0.03 -17.05 14.62
CA ASP A 72 1.34 -17.32 15.05
C ASP A 72 2.30 -16.69 14.04
N LEU A 73 2.87 -15.54 14.40
CA LEU A 73 3.91 -14.87 13.61
C LEU A 73 5.22 -15.63 13.80
N ALA A 74 5.86 -16.09 12.72
CA ALA A 74 7.08 -16.89 12.84
C ALA A 74 8.02 -16.71 11.64
N PRO A 75 9.33 -16.89 11.85
CA PRO A 75 10.27 -17.09 10.77
C PRO A 75 10.00 -18.41 10.04
N GLY A 76 10.33 -18.44 8.76
CA GLY A 76 10.20 -19.60 7.90
C GLY A 76 11.21 -19.55 6.75
N THR A 77 11.07 -20.52 5.86
CA THR A 77 11.80 -20.56 4.59
C THR A 77 10.82 -20.90 3.49
N SER A 78 10.83 -20.12 2.42
CA SER A 78 9.95 -20.31 1.27
C SER A 78 10.75 -20.30 -0.02
N GLU A 79 10.30 -21.05 -1.02
CA GLU A 79 10.87 -20.98 -2.36
C GLU A 79 10.13 -19.90 -3.14
N LEU A 80 10.66 -18.67 -3.10
CA LEU A 80 10.06 -17.54 -3.82
C LEU A 80 10.55 -17.46 -5.27
N LEU A 81 11.75 -17.98 -5.54
CA LEU A 81 12.33 -18.13 -6.87
C LEU A 81 12.64 -19.60 -7.17
N PRO A 82 12.56 -20.06 -8.44
CA PRO A 82 12.77 -21.46 -8.80
C PRO A 82 14.10 -22.03 -8.27
N GLY A 83 14.01 -23.08 -7.44
CA GLY A 83 15.15 -23.79 -6.88
C GLY A 83 15.94 -23.02 -5.81
N LYS A 84 15.42 -21.87 -5.33
CA LYS A 84 16.11 -21.01 -4.34
C LYS A 84 15.31 -20.93 -3.05
N LYS A 85 15.98 -21.15 -1.91
CA LYS A 85 15.36 -21.02 -0.59
C LYS A 85 15.57 -19.62 -0.04
N THR A 86 14.48 -18.92 0.25
CA THR A 86 14.48 -17.58 0.82
C THR A 86 14.06 -17.63 2.28
N ALA A 87 14.81 -16.97 3.17
CA ALA A 87 14.38 -16.76 4.55
C ALA A 87 13.22 -15.74 4.57
N THR A 88 12.10 -16.12 5.15
CA THR A 88 10.83 -15.37 5.09
C THR A 88 10.18 -15.33 6.45
N TRP A 89 9.23 -14.43 6.64
CA TRP A 89 8.32 -14.43 7.78
C TRP A 89 6.88 -14.59 7.28
N GLY A 90 6.01 -15.15 8.13
CA GLY A 90 4.59 -15.30 7.85
C GLY A 90 3.76 -15.42 9.12
N ALA A 91 2.45 -15.55 8.96
CA ALA A 91 1.54 -15.91 10.05
C ALA A 91 0.82 -17.21 9.70
N ASN A 92 0.87 -18.21 10.60
CA ASN A 92 0.32 -19.56 10.36
C ASN A 92 0.88 -20.24 9.08
N GLY A 93 2.03 -19.80 8.59
CA GLY A 93 2.66 -20.24 7.36
C GLY A 93 4.06 -19.65 7.23
N THR A 94 4.81 -20.06 6.21
CA THR A 94 6.22 -19.65 6.04
C THR A 94 6.39 -18.30 5.33
N TYR A 95 5.40 -17.86 4.55
CA TYR A 95 5.35 -16.55 3.86
C TYR A 95 3.91 -16.14 3.62
N LEU A 96 3.63 -14.84 3.80
CA LEU A 96 2.29 -14.27 3.92
C LEU A 96 1.49 -14.87 5.08
N ALA A 97 0.30 -14.32 5.25
CA ALA A 97 -0.65 -14.72 6.25
C ALA A 97 -1.97 -15.14 5.58
N PRO A 98 -2.78 -16.00 6.23
CA PRO A 98 -4.07 -16.41 5.69
C PRO A 98 -5.03 -15.21 5.56
N THR A 99 -6.04 -15.33 4.72
CA THR A 99 -7.11 -14.35 4.64
C THR A 99 -8.07 -14.54 5.80
N LEU A 100 -8.34 -13.46 6.55
CA LEU A 100 -9.39 -13.44 7.55
C LEU A 100 -10.70 -13.03 6.87
N ARG A 101 -11.82 -13.62 7.29
CA ARG A 101 -13.14 -13.25 6.77
C ARG A 101 -14.16 -13.16 7.90
N ALA A 102 -14.70 -11.96 8.10
CA ALA A 102 -15.67 -11.64 9.14
C ALA A 102 -16.86 -10.88 8.54
N ARG A 103 -17.92 -10.75 9.32
CA ARG A 103 -19.13 -10.03 8.91
C ARG A 103 -19.37 -8.85 9.84
N ARG A 104 -19.98 -7.79 9.30
CA ARG A 104 -20.54 -6.72 10.12
C ARG A 104 -21.45 -7.29 11.21
N GLY A 105 -21.21 -6.90 12.46
CA GLY A 105 -21.89 -7.39 13.66
C GLY A 105 -21.16 -8.51 14.38
N ASP A 106 -20.17 -9.17 13.76
CA ASP A 106 -19.38 -10.18 14.44
C ASP A 106 -18.55 -9.56 15.57
N LEU A 107 -18.51 -10.25 16.72
CA LEU A 107 -17.49 -10.03 17.73
C LEU A 107 -16.23 -10.83 17.33
N VAL A 108 -15.21 -10.11 16.87
CA VAL A 108 -13.90 -10.67 16.49
C VAL A 108 -12.98 -10.59 17.68
N ALA A 109 -12.27 -11.68 17.97
CA ALA A 109 -11.11 -11.66 18.86
C ALA A 109 -9.90 -12.26 18.18
N MET A 110 -8.75 -11.68 18.46
CA MET A 110 -7.47 -12.14 17.93
C MET A 110 -6.62 -12.69 19.06
N GLU A 111 -5.83 -13.71 18.75
CA GLU A 111 -4.71 -14.12 19.58
C GLU A 111 -3.45 -14.08 18.70
N VAL A 112 -2.71 -12.99 18.80
CA VAL A 112 -1.50 -12.76 17.99
C VAL A 112 -0.29 -13.13 18.84
N HIS A 113 0.33 -14.25 18.52
CA HIS A 113 1.51 -14.75 19.20
C HIS A 113 2.74 -14.44 18.37
N ASN A 114 3.65 -13.67 18.95
CA ASN A 114 4.89 -13.27 18.29
C ASN A 114 5.99 -14.30 18.56
N ARG A 115 6.31 -15.14 17.57
CA ARG A 115 7.47 -16.05 17.58
C ARG A 115 8.61 -15.55 16.70
N LEU A 116 8.56 -14.30 16.25
CA LEU A 116 9.66 -13.63 15.56
C LEU A 116 10.83 -13.40 16.54
N PRO A 117 12.06 -13.21 16.04
CA PRO A 117 13.21 -12.97 16.90
C PRO A 117 13.19 -11.62 17.61
N GLU A 118 12.28 -10.72 17.23
CA GLU A 118 12.18 -9.36 17.75
C GLU A 118 10.73 -8.93 18.01
N ALA A 119 10.58 -7.81 18.72
CA ALA A 119 9.26 -7.25 19.00
C ALA A 119 8.61 -6.73 17.71
N THR A 120 7.29 -6.89 17.61
CA THR A 120 6.52 -6.44 16.44
C THR A 120 5.18 -5.90 16.89
N THR A 121 4.41 -5.34 15.97
CA THR A 121 2.96 -5.11 16.15
C THR A 121 2.21 -5.87 15.05
N LEU A 122 0.88 -5.74 15.01
CA LEU A 122 0.05 -6.19 13.91
C LEU A 122 -1.13 -5.23 13.73
N HIS A 123 -1.01 -4.30 12.79
CA HIS A 123 -2.03 -3.31 12.48
C HIS A 123 -3.11 -3.89 11.58
N TRP A 124 -4.37 -3.54 11.86
CA TRP A 124 -5.56 -3.95 11.11
C TRP A 124 -5.94 -2.85 10.10
N HIS A 125 -5.13 -2.66 9.07
CA HIS A 125 -5.27 -1.57 8.10
C HIS A 125 -6.68 -1.42 7.53
N GLY A 126 -7.29 -0.28 7.84
CA GLY A 126 -8.64 0.12 7.42
C GLY A 126 -9.77 -0.37 8.34
N MET A 127 -9.46 -1.10 9.42
CA MET A 127 -10.45 -1.52 10.41
C MET A 127 -10.86 -0.34 11.31
N HIS A 128 -12.15 -0.22 11.59
CA HIS A 128 -12.70 0.68 12.59
C HIS A 128 -12.85 -0.08 13.91
N LEU A 129 -11.97 0.25 14.87
CA LEU A 129 -11.85 -0.40 16.18
C LEU A 129 -11.32 0.59 17.22
N PRO A 130 -11.38 0.30 18.52
CA PRO A 130 -10.80 1.17 19.55
C PRO A 130 -9.28 1.37 19.36
N ALA A 131 -8.76 2.57 19.63
CA ALA A 131 -7.33 2.89 19.46
C ALA A 131 -6.38 1.93 20.22
N SER A 132 -6.81 1.46 21.38
CA SER A 132 -6.07 0.46 22.18
C SER A 132 -5.95 -0.92 21.52
N MET A 133 -6.69 -1.16 20.43
CA MET A 133 -6.75 -2.42 19.68
C MET A 133 -6.22 -2.28 18.25
N ASP A 134 -5.67 -1.12 17.90
CA ASP A 134 -5.32 -0.75 16.52
C ASP A 134 -4.11 -1.48 15.97
N GLY A 135 -3.18 -1.86 16.83
CA GLY A 135 -2.00 -2.64 16.44
C GLY A 135 -0.90 -1.78 15.82
N GLY A 136 -0.94 -0.47 16.04
CA GLY A 136 0.13 0.45 15.69
C GLY A 136 1.30 0.42 16.68
N PRO A 137 2.24 1.37 16.58
CA PRO A 137 3.48 1.39 17.35
C PRO A 137 3.30 1.40 18.88
N HIS A 138 2.10 1.75 19.37
CA HIS A 138 1.72 1.75 20.78
C HIS A 138 1.29 0.37 21.32
N GLN A 139 1.13 -0.65 20.47
CA GLN A 139 0.70 -2.00 20.85
C GLN A 139 1.77 -3.06 20.50
N MET A 140 2.98 -2.84 21.02
CA MET A 140 4.11 -3.76 20.83
C MET A 140 3.84 -5.14 21.46
N ILE A 141 4.18 -6.18 20.71
CA ILE A 141 4.17 -7.58 21.11
C ILE A 141 5.63 -8.01 21.23
N PRO A 142 6.17 -8.22 22.45
CA PRO A 142 7.55 -8.67 22.60
C PRO A 142 7.75 -10.04 21.95
N ALA A 143 8.99 -10.41 21.63
CA ALA A 143 9.31 -11.76 21.18
C ALA A 143 8.87 -12.78 22.25
N GLY A 144 8.13 -13.82 21.83
CA GLY A 144 7.46 -14.78 22.71
C GLY A 144 6.17 -14.27 23.38
N GLY A 145 5.80 -13.01 23.14
CA GLY A 145 4.60 -12.38 23.69
C GLY A 145 3.33 -12.72 22.93
N THR A 146 2.18 -12.49 23.56
CA THR A 146 0.87 -12.62 22.90
C THR A 146 0.02 -11.38 23.16
N TRP A 147 -0.59 -10.84 22.10
CA TRP A 147 -1.56 -9.76 22.17
C TRP A 147 -2.96 -10.27 21.83
N ARG A 148 -3.97 -9.80 22.56
CA ARG A 148 -5.34 -10.33 22.51
C ARG A 148 -6.40 -9.24 22.37
N PRO A 149 -6.45 -8.50 21.24
CA PRO A 149 -7.48 -7.50 21.00
C PRO A 149 -8.82 -8.16 20.62
N GLU A 150 -9.92 -7.48 20.93
CA GLU A 150 -11.26 -7.90 20.52
C GLU A 150 -12.18 -6.72 20.25
N TRP A 151 -12.95 -6.77 19.17
CA TRP A 151 -13.86 -5.68 18.79
C TRP A 151 -15.07 -6.23 18.04
N THR A 152 -16.13 -5.43 17.99
CA THR A 152 -17.26 -5.69 17.11
C THR A 152 -17.04 -5.02 15.76
N VAL A 153 -17.19 -5.77 14.67
CA VAL A 153 -17.11 -5.21 13.31
C VAL A 153 -18.32 -4.30 13.06
N ARG A 154 -18.09 -2.99 12.92
CA ARG A 154 -19.16 -2.00 12.73
C ARG A 154 -19.25 -1.46 11.30
N GLN A 155 -18.14 -1.48 10.58
CA GLN A 155 -18.05 -0.89 9.24
C GLN A 155 -18.73 -1.76 8.16
N PRO A 156 -19.03 -1.18 6.99
CA PRO A 156 -19.58 -1.91 5.84
C PRO A 156 -18.64 -2.99 5.29
N ALA A 157 -19.14 -3.78 4.35
CA ALA A 157 -18.31 -4.72 3.59
C ALA A 157 -17.15 -4.01 2.87
N SER A 158 -15.94 -4.51 3.08
CA SER A 158 -14.67 -3.92 2.63
C SER A 158 -13.58 -4.98 2.44
N THR A 159 -12.57 -4.65 1.64
CA THR A 159 -11.30 -5.41 1.60
C THR A 159 -10.25 -4.62 2.38
N LEU A 160 -9.92 -5.13 3.55
CA LEU A 160 -8.91 -4.61 4.45
C LEU A 160 -7.68 -5.54 4.41
N TRP A 161 -6.65 -5.20 5.16
CA TRP A 161 -5.48 -6.07 5.32
C TRP A 161 -4.84 -5.87 6.68
N TYR A 162 -3.86 -6.70 7.01
CA TYR A 162 -3.11 -6.60 8.25
C TYR A 162 -1.64 -6.83 8.01
N HIS A 163 -0.82 -6.08 8.73
CA HIS A 163 0.63 -6.09 8.59
C HIS A 163 1.32 -5.55 9.86
N PRO A 164 2.60 -5.87 10.10
CA PRO A 164 3.38 -5.25 11.15
C PRO A 164 3.45 -3.73 10.99
N HIS A 165 3.45 -3.03 12.11
CA HIS A 165 3.56 -1.57 12.21
C HIS A 165 4.46 -1.13 13.39
N PRO A 166 5.63 -1.78 13.66
CA PRO A 166 6.58 -1.28 14.64
C PRO A 166 7.34 -0.07 14.06
N HIS A 167 7.32 1.06 14.77
CA HIS A 167 8.02 2.25 14.31
C HIS A 167 9.53 1.99 14.10
N GLY A 168 10.01 2.25 12.88
CA GLY A 168 11.41 2.10 12.49
C GLY A 168 11.78 0.72 11.92
N ALA A 169 10.83 -0.21 11.85
CA ALA A 169 11.03 -1.55 11.29
C ALA A 169 9.85 -2.08 10.46
N THR A 170 8.80 -1.29 10.24
CA THR A 170 7.59 -1.67 9.47
C THR A 170 7.98 -2.20 8.09
N GLY A 171 8.75 -1.43 7.33
CA GLY A 171 9.13 -1.77 5.96
C GLY A 171 9.81 -3.13 5.89
N SER A 172 10.77 -3.38 6.79
CA SER A 172 11.51 -4.63 6.84
C SER A 172 10.63 -5.84 7.24
N HIS A 173 9.74 -5.68 8.22
CA HIS A 173 8.84 -6.75 8.68
C HIS A 173 7.83 -7.14 7.59
N VAL A 174 7.25 -6.15 6.90
CA VAL A 174 6.36 -6.35 5.74
C VAL A 174 7.13 -6.99 4.59
N TYR A 175 8.37 -6.53 4.34
CA TYR A 175 9.20 -7.04 3.26
C TYR A 175 9.60 -8.52 3.45
N ARG A 176 9.78 -8.96 4.70
CA ARG A 176 9.99 -10.39 5.03
C ARG A 176 8.77 -11.28 4.78
N GLY A 177 7.56 -10.70 4.79
CA GLY A 177 6.36 -11.38 4.32
C GLY A 177 5.18 -11.44 5.29
N VAL A 178 5.19 -10.77 6.45
CA VAL A 178 3.98 -10.75 7.30
C VAL A 178 2.96 -9.76 6.72
N ALA A 179 2.04 -10.27 5.92
CA ALA A 179 0.89 -9.52 5.40
C ALA A 179 -0.26 -10.48 5.05
N GLY A 180 -1.51 -10.10 5.32
CA GLY A 180 -2.70 -10.86 4.94
C GLY A 180 -3.93 -9.99 4.73
N MET A 181 -4.91 -10.46 3.96
CA MET A 181 -6.15 -9.72 3.75
C MET A 181 -7.18 -9.99 4.86
N ILE A 182 -8.06 -9.03 5.10
CA ILE A 182 -9.29 -9.21 5.87
C ILE A 182 -10.46 -8.82 4.96
N ILE A 183 -11.37 -9.77 4.72
CA ILE A 183 -12.59 -9.52 3.96
C ILE A 183 -13.73 -9.34 4.95
N LEU A 184 -14.36 -8.18 4.90
CA LEU A 184 -15.60 -7.91 5.62
C LEU A 184 -16.79 -8.09 4.68
N ASP A 185 -17.76 -8.89 5.11
CA ASP A 185 -19.05 -9.03 4.43
C ASP A 185 -20.17 -8.31 5.18
N ASP A 186 -21.24 -8.01 4.47
CA ASP A 186 -22.51 -7.57 5.03
C ASP A 186 -23.70 -7.96 4.11
N ASP A 187 -24.89 -7.59 4.52
CA ASP A 187 -26.13 -7.82 3.76
C ASP A 187 -26.11 -7.19 2.36
N ALA A 188 -25.40 -6.07 2.19
CA ALA A 188 -25.32 -5.37 0.92
C ALA A 188 -24.37 -6.10 -0.04
N SER A 189 -23.23 -6.59 0.45
CA SER A 189 -22.30 -7.38 -0.37
C SER A 189 -22.92 -8.69 -0.86
N ASP A 190 -23.75 -9.34 -0.04
CA ASP A 190 -24.44 -10.59 -0.43
C ASP A 190 -25.40 -10.38 -1.60
N ARG A 191 -26.06 -9.21 -1.64
CA ARG A 191 -27.04 -8.85 -2.67
C ARG A 191 -26.42 -8.04 -3.83
N ALA A 192 -25.12 -7.79 -3.81
CA ALA A 192 -24.47 -6.95 -4.81
C ALA A 192 -24.42 -7.61 -6.20
N GLY A 193 -24.65 -8.92 -6.32
CA GLY A 193 -24.58 -9.62 -7.60
C GLY A 193 -23.16 -9.67 -8.20
N LEU A 194 -22.14 -9.48 -7.37
CA LEU A 194 -20.73 -9.58 -7.75
C LEU A 194 -20.26 -11.03 -7.60
N PRO A 195 -19.25 -11.48 -8.37
CA PRO A 195 -18.54 -12.73 -8.07
C PRO A 195 -18.07 -12.75 -6.61
N SER A 196 -18.25 -13.88 -5.92
CA SER A 196 -18.13 -13.95 -4.46
C SER A 196 -17.68 -15.32 -3.91
N THR A 197 -17.34 -16.26 -4.78
CA THR A 197 -16.85 -17.59 -4.40
C THR A 197 -15.34 -17.54 -4.26
N TYR A 198 -14.88 -17.46 -3.02
CA TYR A 198 -13.46 -17.29 -2.68
C TYR A 198 -12.58 -18.35 -3.35
N GLY A 199 -11.52 -17.91 -4.03
CA GLY A 199 -10.57 -18.78 -4.73
C GLY A 199 -11.08 -19.38 -6.04
N VAL A 200 -12.33 -19.11 -6.43
CA VAL A 200 -12.93 -19.54 -7.70
C VAL A 200 -13.18 -18.35 -8.62
N ASP A 201 -14.01 -17.40 -8.17
CA ASP A 201 -14.33 -16.18 -8.91
C ASP A 201 -14.22 -14.91 -8.06
N ASP A 202 -13.82 -15.04 -6.79
CA ASP A 202 -13.45 -13.96 -5.89
C ASP A 202 -12.02 -14.20 -5.38
N ILE A 203 -11.05 -13.50 -5.98
CA ILE A 203 -9.64 -13.84 -5.92
C ILE A 203 -8.85 -12.70 -5.26
N PRO A 204 -8.26 -12.93 -4.06
CA PRO A 204 -7.35 -11.96 -3.47
C PRO A 204 -6.02 -11.94 -4.23
N LEU A 205 -5.50 -10.74 -4.52
CA LEU A 205 -4.20 -10.51 -5.14
C LEU A 205 -3.39 -9.53 -4.28
N VAL A 206 -2.51 -10.07 -3.45
CA VAL A 206 -1.48 -9.32 -2.71
C VAL A 206 -0.28 -9.14 -3.63
N ILE A 207 -0.06 -7.93 -4.13
CA ILE A 207 1.01 -7.60 -5.07
C ILE A 207 2.18 -7.01 -4.29
N GLN A 208 3.37 -7.58 -4.43
CA GLN A 208 4.59 -7.09 -3.77
C GLN A 208 5.77 -7.16 -4.73
N ASP A 209 6.62 -6.15 -4.69
CA ASP A 209 7.92 -6.16 -5.32
C ASP A 209 9.01 -6.55 -4.32
N LYS A 210 10.02 -7.27 -4.82
CA LYS A 210 11.18 -7.76 -4.08
C LYS A 210 12.44 -7.63 -4.94
N ASN A 211 13.57 -7.54 -4.27
CA ASN A 211 14.90 -7.75 -4.81
C ASN A 211 15.48 -9.00 -4.14
N PHE A 212 16.29 -9.73 -4.89
CA PHE A 212 16.95 -10.95 -4.43
C PHE A 212 18.44 -10.88 -4.74
N HIS A 213 19.26 -11.39 -3.83
CA HIS A 213 20.65 -11.72 -4.15
C HIS A 213 20.70 -12.98 -5.04
N ASP A 214 21.85 -13.25 -5.68
CA ASP A 214 22.05 -14.40 -6.57
C ASP A 214 21.76 -15.77 -5.90
N ASP A 215 21.87 -15.84 -4.57
CA ASP A 215 21.56 -17.03 -3.78
C ASP A 215 20.06 -17.19 -3.47
N GLY A 216 19.23 -16.20 -3.81
CA GLY A 216 17.79 -16.14 -3.57
C GLY A 216 17.38 -15.63 -2.19
N SER A 217 18.32 -15.12 -1.39
CA SER A 217 17.99 -14.37 -0.18
C SER A 217 17.41 -12.99 -0.53
N LEU A 218 16.52 -12.48 0.32
CA LEU A 218 15.93 -11.14 0.15
C LEU A 218 17.01 -10.07 0.27
N ASP A 219 17.05 -9.18 -0.70
CA ASP A 219 17.90 -8.00 -0.66
C ASP A 219 17.13 -6.86 0.01
N PHE A 220 17.63 -6.44 1.18
CA PHE A 220 17.11 -5.32 1.96
C PHE A 220 17.91 -4.04 1.74
N THR A 221 18.94 -4.08 0.88
CA THR A 221 19.68 -2.87 0.55
C THR A 221 18.73 -1.95 -0.20
N GLU A 222 18.38 -0.86 0.47
CA GLU A 222 17.84 0.30 -0.21
C GLU A 222 18.85 0.69 -1.29
N THR A 223 18.33 1.17 -2.41
CA THR A 223 19.06 1.36 -3.65
C THR A 223 20.11 2.49 -3.58
N HIS A 224 20.90 2.60 -2.50
CA HIS A 224 21.71 3.76 -2.11
C HIS A 224 22.85 4.07 -3.09
N LEU A 225 23.50 3.07 -3.69
CA LEU A 225 24.69 3.34 -4.50
C LEU A 225 24.36 3.89 -5.90
N ARG A 226 23.31 3.38 -6.54
CA ARG A 226 22.88 3.87 -7.87
C ARG A 226 21.98 5.10 -7.76
N SER A 227 21.18 5.19 -6.70
CA SER A 227 20.28 6.32 -6.45
C SER A 227 21.04 7.53 -5.90
N SER A 228 22.13 7.35 -5.14
CA SER A 228 22.99 8.49 -4.75
C SER A 228 23.72 9.13 -5.92
N ILE A 229 24.11 8.33 -6.94
CA ILE A 229 24.70 8.84 -8.19
C ILE A 229 23.68 9.71 -8.96
N ALA A 230 22.38 9.39 -8.85
CA ALA A 230 21.27 10.14 -9.43
C ALA A 230 20.61 11.17 -8.48
N GLY A 231 21.04 11.24 -7.20
CA GLY A 231 20.50 12.15 -6.18
C GLY A 231 19.10 11.82 -5.65
N VAL A 232 18.69 10.54 -5.65
CA VAL A 232 17.31 10.07 -5.42
C VAL A 232 17.18 8.96 -4.36
N ASP A 233 17.91 9.07 -3.24
CA ASP A 233 17.94 8.09 -2.12
C ASP A 233 16.67 8.08 -1.24
N ASN A 234 15.52 8.44 -1.79
CA ASN A 234 14.39 8.94 -1.03
C ASN A 234 13.07 8.24 -1.31
N ILE A 235 13.10 7.04 -1.89
CA ILE A 235 11.90 6.31 -2.28
C ILE A 235 11.67 5.03 -1.47
N GLY A 236 12.69 4.53 -0.79
CA GLY A 236 12.69 3.22 -0.15
C GLY A 236 12.99 2.08 -1.13
N LEU A 237 12.46 0.90 -0.83
CA LEU A 237 12.69 -0.33 -1.61
C LEU A 237 11.76 -0.38 -2.84
N LEU A 238 12.38 -0.33 -4.02
CA LEU A 238 11.76 -0.67 -5.29
C LEU A 238 12.39 -1.96 -5.83
N GLY A 239 11.59 -3.03 -5.82
CA GLY A 239 11.94 -4.34 -6.34
C GLY A 239 11.83 -4.42 -7.87
N ASP A 240 12.63 -5.29 -8.48
CA ASP A 240 12.50 -5.69 -9.89
C ASP A 240 11.71 -6.99 -10.08
N THR A 241 11.53 -7.76 -9.01
CA THR A 241 10.83 -9.05 -9.03
C THR A 241 9.45 -8.90 -8.39
N ILE A 242 8.40 -9.08 -9.19
CA ILE A 242 7.02 -9.01 -8.68
C ILE A 242 6.52 -10.39 -8.26
N LEU A 243 5.95 -10.44 -7.06
CA LEU A 243 5.23 -11.60 -6.53
C LEU A 243 3.75 -11.25 -6.39
N VAL A 244 2.87 -12.14 -6.87
CA VAL A 244 1.43 -12.06 -6.61
C VAL A 244 1.03 -13.21 -5.69
N ASN A 245 0.49 -12.89 -4.51
CA ASN A 245 0.28 -13.84 -3.42
C ASN A 245 1.53 -14.66 -3.04
N GLY A 246 2.71 -14.04 -3.17
CA GLY A 246 3.99 -14.72 -2.96
C GLY A 246 4.38 -15.73 -4.05
N THR A 247 3.69 -15.71 -5.20
CA THR A 247 3.98 -16.56 -6.35
C THR A 247 4.75 -15.75 -7.39
N TYR A 248 5.96 -16.20 -7.72
CA TYR A 248 6.71 -15.72 -8.88
C TYR A 248 6.18 -16.38 -10.15
N ASP A 249 6.17 -15.65 -11.27
CA ASP A 249 5.74 -16.15 -12.57
C ASP A 249 4.34 -16.81 -12.59
N PRO A 250 3.28 -16.14 -12.09
CA PRO A 250 2.01 -16.81 -11.80
C PRO A 250 1.04 -16.87 -12.99
N HIS A 251 0.26 -17.93 -13.05
CA HIS A 251 -0.97 -18.03 -13.85
C HIS A 251 -2.18 -18.43 -13.01
N PHE A 252 -3.38 -18.04 -13.44
CA PHE A 252 -4.64 -18.42 -12.79
C PHE A 252 -5.63 -18.98 -13.82
N ALA A 253 -6.27 -20.11 -13.48
CA ALA A 253 -7.28 -20.75 -14.30
C ALA A 253 -8.64 -20.11 -14.07
N VAL A 254 -9.17 -19.41 -15.07
CA VAL A 254 -10.49 -18.77 -15.02
C VAL A 254 -11.56 -19.77 -15.44
N THR A 255 -12.51 -20.04 -14.55
CA THR A 255 -13.57 -21.05 -14.74
C THR A 255 -14.98 -20.46 -14.85
N THR A 256 -15.13 -19.15 -14.62
CA THR A 256 -16.40 -18.42 -14.66
C THR A 256 -16.36 -17.30 -15.69
N GLY A 257 -17.52 -16.84 -16.14
CA GLY A 257 -17.63 -15.76 -17.13
C GLY A 257 -17.16 -14.38 -16.62
N LYS A 258 -17.15 -14.18 -15.30
CA LYS A 258 -16.63 -12.98 -14.62
C LYS A 258 -15.89 -13.37 -13.35
N VAL A 259 -14.76 -12.72 -13.12
CA VAL A 259 -13.95 -12.87 -11.89
C VAL A 259 -13.77 -11.51 -11.23
N ARG A 260 -13.93 -11.47 -9.91
CA ARG A 260 -13.62 -10.36 -9.03
C ARG A 260 -12.21 -10.55 -8.49
N PHE A 261 -11.33 -9.59 -8.74
CA PHE A 261 -9.99 -9.54 -8.17
C PHE A 261 -9.95 -8.49 -7.07
N ARG A 262 -9.56 -8.89 -5.86
CA ARG A 262 -9.34 -8.00 -4.71
C ARG A 262 -7.87 -7.65 -4.67
N LEU A 263 -7.52 -6.51 -5.23
CA LEU A 263 -6.16 -6.02 -5.37
C LEU A 263 -5.73 -5.35 -4.07
N LEU A 264 -4.55 -5.73 -3.58
CA LEU A 264 -3.81 -5.04 -2.52
C LEU A 264 -2.43 -4.71 -3.05
N ASN A 265 -2.05 -3.45 -2.98
CA ASN A 265 -0.65 -3.07 -3.10
C ASN A 265 0.03 -3.23 -1.73
N GLY A 266 0.71 -4.37 -1.55
CA GLY A 266 1.49 -4.69 -0.35
C GLY A 266 2.99 -4.40 -0.50
N SER A 267 3.36 -3.60 -1.49
CA SER A 267 4.73 -3.14 -1.71
C SER A 267 5.12 -2.05 -0.71
N ASN A 268 6.43 -1.88 -0.52
CA ASN A 268 6.96 -0.85 0.38
C ASN A 268 6.75 0.58 -0.16
N ALA A 269 6.91 0.76 -1.48
CA ALA A 269 6.96 2.09 -2.10
C ALA A 269 6.31 2.15 -3.48
N ARG A 270 6.34 1.05 -4.23
CA ARG A 270 5.93 1.01 -5.64
C ARG A 270 4.47 1.39 -5.83
N VAL A 271 4.21 2.25 -6.82
CA VAL A 271 2.86 2.53 -7.34
C VAL A 271 2.64 1.68 -8.59
N TYR A 272 1.49 1.01 -8.68
CA TYR A 272 1.14 0.20 -9.86
C TYR A 272 0.05 0.89 -10.69
N ARG A 273 0.12 0.77 -12.02
CA ARG A 273 -0.95 1.20 -12.94
C ARG A 273 -1.52 0.00 -13.67
N ILE A 274 -2.48 -0.65 -13.02
CA ILE A 274 -3.00 -1.96 -13.38
C ILE A 274 -3.96 -1.86 -14.56
N GLY A 275 -3.83 -2.77 -15.53
CA GLY A 275 -4.76 -2.96 -16.63
C GLY A 275 -4.40 -4.16 -17.49
N PHE A 276 -4.82 -4.12 -18.75
CA PHE A 276 -4.60 -5.20 -19.72
C PHE A 276 -3.95 -4.66 -21.00
N PRO A 277 -3.00 -5.40 -21.62
CA PRO A 277 -2.36 -5.01 -22.87
C PRO A 277 -3.31 -4.78 -24.06
N ASP A 278 -4.48 -5.41 -24.07
CA ASP A 278 -5.48 -5.27 -25.12
C ASP A 278 -6.48 -4.11 -24.88
N ASP A 279 -6.23 -3.29 -23.86
CA ASP A 279 -7.09 -2.17 -23.46
C ASP A 279 -8.54 -2.56 -23.17
N ARG A 280 -8.80 -3.84 -22.84
CA ARG A 280 -10.14 -4.25 -22.41
C ARG A 280 -10.59 -3.44 -21.20
N SER A 281 -11.89 -3.17 -21.16
CA SER A 281 -12.49 -2.55 -19.99
C SER A 281 -12.74 -3.58 -18.89
N PHE A 282 -12.49 -3.18 -17.65
CA PHE A 282 -12.92 -3.84 -16.43
C PHE A 282 -13.73 -2.85 -15.58
N HIS A 283 -14.38 -3.36 -14.53
CA HIS A 283 -15.21 -2.52 -13.66
C HIS A 283 -14.60 -2.45 -12.26
N LEU A 284 -14.26 -1.25 -11.80
CA LEU A 284 -13.97 -1.00 -10.38
C LEU A 284 -15.29 -1.06 -9.60
N VAL A 285 -15.37 -1.92 -8.60
CA VAL A 285 -16.58 -2.17 -7.80
C VAL A 285 -16.42 -1.85 -6.32
N ALA A 286 -15.20 -1.73 -5.82
CA ALA A 286 -14.90 -1.32 -4.45
C ALA A 286 -13.51 -0.69 -4.35
N VAL A 287 -13.31 0.10 -3.31
CA VAL A 287 -12.02 0.65 -2.88
C VAL A 287 -11.81 0.33 -1.38
N ASP A 288 -10.73 0.81 -0.77
CA ASP A 288 -10.29 0.55 0.60
C ASP A 288 -11.40 0.21 1.62
N ASN A 289 -12.39 1.10 1.78
CA ASN A 289 -13.42 1.03 2.82
C ASN A 289 -14.84 0.83 2.27
N GLY A 290 -14.95 0.18 1.11
CA GLY A 290 -16.16 -0.54 0.74
C GLY A 290 -16.57 -0.44 -0.72
N LEU A 291 -17.74 -1.03 -0.99
CA LEU A 291 -18.33 -1.07 -2.33
C LEU A 291 -18.62 0.32 -2.88
N LEU A 292 -18.37 0.51 -4.16
CA LEU A 292 -18.84 1.68 -4.89
C LEU A 292 -20.34 1.58 -5.15
N LYS A 293 -21.04 2.71 -5.08
CA LYS A 293 -22.48 2.77 -5.36
C LYS A 293 -22.82 2.28 -6.76
N ARG A 294 -21.92 2.48 -7.73
CA ARG A 294 -22.03 2.02 -9.10
C ARG A 294 -20.67 1.49 -9.56
N PRO A 295 -20.63 0.32 -10.22
CA PRO A 295 -19.43 -0.12 -10.91
C PRO A 295 -18.94 0.94 -11.90
N GLN A 296 -17.64 1.19 -11.91
CA GLN A 296 -17.03 2.17 -12.80
C GLN A 296 -16.18 1.45 -13.85
N ALA A 297 -16.60 1.55 -15.12
CA ALA A 297 -15.83 1.01 -16.24
C ALA A 297 -14.56 1.84 -16.44
N MET A 298 -13.41 1.16 -16.54
CA MET A 298 -12.12 1.76 -16.84
C MET A 298 -11.20 0.76 -17.53
N THR A 299 -10.06 1.23 -18.03
CA THR A 299 -9.03 0.40 -18.70
C THR A 299 -7.70 0.40 -17.94
N ARG A 300 -7.51 1.34 -17.02
CA ARG A 300 -6.33 1.47 -16.15
C ARG A 300 -6.76 1.93 -14.76
N LEU A 301 -6.07 1.42 -13.75
CA LEU A 301 -6.29 1.70 -12.33
C LEU A 301 -4.94 2.00 -11.68
N LEU A 302 -4.76 3.21 -11.14
CA LEU A 302 -3.60 3.52 -10.31
C LEU A 302 -3.84 2.99 -8.89
N LEU A 303 -2.83 2.33 -8.31
CA LEU A 303 -2.89 1.72 -6.98
C LEU A 303 -1.57 1.97 -6.23
N GLY A 304 -1.59 2.90 -5.27
CA GLY A 304 -0.46 3.23 -4.41
C GLY A 304 -0.29 2.27 -3.23
N PRO A 305 0.86 2.33 -2.53
CA PRO A 305 1.14 1.46 -1.37
C PRO A 305 0.03 1.53 -0.31
N GLY A 306 -0.44 0.37 0.16
CA GLY A 306 -1.51 0.24 1.17
C GLY A 306 -2.94 0.41 0.63
N GLU A 307 -3.12 0.86 -0.62
CA GLU A 307 -4.45 0.96 -1.23
C GLU A 307 -5.00 -0.41 -1.62
N ARG A 308 -6.34 -0.53 -1.56
CA ARG A 308 -7.07 -1.69 -2.06
C ARG A 308 -8.10 -1.27 -3.09
N ALA A 309 -8.30 -2.15 -4.06
CA ALA A 309 -9.31 -1.98 -5.08
C ALA A 309 -9.87 -3.32 -5.50
N GLU A 310 -11.15 -3.36 -5.83
CA GLU A 310 -11.80 -4.56 -6.31
C GLU A 310 -12.27 -4.35 -7.74
N ILE A 311 -11.77 -5.16 -8.67
CA ILE A 311 -12.12 -5.08 -10.08
C ILE A 311 -12.87 -6.34 -10.53
N VAL A 312 -13.87 -6.18 -11.38
CA VAL A 312 -14.53 -7.30 -12.06
C VAL A 312 -14.16 -7.31 -13.53
N VAL A 313 -13.65 -8.47 -13.97
CA VAL A 313 -13.16 -8.71 -15.33
C VAL A 313 -14.01 -9.81 -15.95
N ALA A 314 -14.48 -9.58 -17.18
CA ALA A 314 -15.23 -10.55 -17.96
C ALA A 314 -14.30 -11.34 -18.88
N PHE A 315 -14.61 -12.62 -19.08
CA PHE A 315 -13.82 -13.52 -19.91
C PHE A 315 -14.66 -14.24 -20.96
N LYS A 316 -14.05 -14.48 -22.12
CA LYS A 316 -14.52 -15.34 -23.21
C LYS A 316 -13.91 -16.74 -23.05
N PRO A 317 -14.66 -17.81 -23.38
CA PRO A 317 -14.11 -19.16 -23.30
C PRO A 317 -12.82 -19.32 -24.12
N GLY A 318 -11.81 -19.95 -23.51
CA GLY A 318 -10.52 -20.25 -24.14
C GLY A 318 -9.57 -19.07 -24.32
N GLU A 319 -9.95 -17.85 -23.90
CA GLU A 319 -9.05 -16.70 -24.04
C GLU A 319 -7.93 -16.69 -23.00
N LYS A 320 -6.86 -15.98 -23.32
CA LYS A 320 -5.79 -15.63 -22.39
C LYS A 320 -5.72 -14.12 -22.24
N ALA A 321 -5.49 -13.65 -21.03
CA ALA A 321 -5.25 -12.24 -20.74
C ALA A 321 -4.08 -12.11 -19.76
N VAL A 322 -3.37 -11.00 -19.79
CA VAL A 322 -2.31 -10.72 -18.82
C VAL A 322 -2.70 -9.46 -18.05
N LEU A 323 -2.77 -9.58 -16.73
CA LEU A 323 -2.87 -8.42 -15.85
C LEU A 323 -1.47 -7.78 -15.78
N ARG A 324 -1.38 -6.51 -16.15
CA ARG A 324 -0.11 -5.77 -16.25
C ARG A 324 -0.17 -4.48 -15.44
N SER A 325 0.91 -4.15 -14.75
CA SER A 325 1.20 -2.77 -14.36
C SER A 325 1.93 -2.06 -15.49
N PHE A 326 1.34 -0.99 -16.00
CA PHE A 326 1.95 -0.10 -16.98
C PHE A 326 2.79 0.98 -16.27
N PRO A 327 3.59 1.76 -17.00
CA PRO A 327 4.23 2.95 -16.45
C PRO A 327 3.20 3.84 -15.76
N PRO A 328 3.34 4.11 -14.45
CA PRO A 328 2.34 4.87 -13.72
C PRO A 328 2.32 6.36 -14.05
N GLU A 329 3.32 6.88 -14.78
CA GLU A 329 3.39 8.28 -15.25
C GLU A 329 3.22 9.27 -14.09
N LEU A 330 4.03 9.12 -13.05
CA LEU A 330 3.97 9.88 -11.80
C LEU A 330 4.38 11.37 -11.94
N GLY A 331 4.87 11.77 -13.11
CA GLY A 331 5.06 13.18 -13.46
C GLY A 331 6.28 13.85 -12.80
N PHE A 332 7.34 13.09 -12.51
CA PHE A 332 8.59 13.66 -11.97
C PHE A 332 9.46 14.30 -13.04
N GLY A 333 9.28 13.88 -14.30
CA GLY A 333 10.06 14.34 -15.44
C GLY A 333 11.41 13.64 -15.57
N PHE A 334 12.01 13.81 -16.75
CA PHE A 334 13.32 13.24 -17.04
C PHE A 334 14.43 13.93 -16.20
N PRO A 335 15.38 13.17 -15.63
CA PRO A 335 15.50 11.70 -15.64
C PRO A 335 14.89 11.00 -14.42
N THR A 336 14.29 11.76 -13.51
CA THR A 336 13.80 11.30 -12.21
C THR A 336 12.72 10.24 -12.30
N ASP A 337 11.84 10.31 -13.31
CA ASP A 337 10.76 9.33 -13.53
C ASP A 337 11.28 7.88 -13.44
N ARG A 338 12.39 7.58 -14.11
CA ARG A 338 12.97 6.24 -14.12
C ARG A 338 13.40 5.75 -12.74
N PHE A 339 14.08 6.61 -12.00
CA PHE A 339 14.59 6.24 -10.69
C PHE A 339 13.48 6.11 -9.65
N MET A 340 12.36 6.81 -9.86
CA MET A 340 11.20 6.78 -8.97
C MET A 340 10.17 5.69 -9.33
N GLY A 341 10.51 4.80 -10.29
CA GLY A 341 9.63 3.73 -10.75
C GLY A 341 8.45 4.20 -11.60
N SER A 342 8.47 5.43 -12.09
CA SER A 342 7.44 6.05 -12.95
C SER A 342 7.44 5.47 -14.37
N ASP A 343 8.59 4.94 -14.81
CA ASP A 343 8.79 4.26 -16.10
C ASP A 343 8.56 2.74 -16.02
N ASP A 344 8.43 2.18 -14.82
CA ASP A 344 8.48 0.73 -14.62
C ASP A 344 7.21 0.04 -15.12
N THR A 345 7.35 -1.15 -15.70
CA THR A 345 6.24 -1.93 -16.26
C THR A 345 6.39 -3.41 -15.92
N PHE A 346 5.31 -4.05 -15.47
CA PHE A 346 5.38 -5.45 -15.05
C PHE A 346 4.16 -6.27 -15.49
N ASP A 347 4.40 -7.42 -16.10
CA ASP A 347 3.43 -8.50 -16.16
C ASP A 347 3.26 -9.10 -14.75
N LEU A 348 2.01 -9.17 -14.29
CA LEU A 348 1.67 -9.55 -12.91
C LEU A 348 1.10 -10.97 -12.85
N LEU A 349 0.20 -11.33 -13.77
CA LEU A 349 -0.56 -12.58 -13.74
C LEU A 349 -1.14 -12.92 -15.13
N GLU A 350 -0.87 -14.13 -15.64
CA GLU A 350 -1.60 -14.65 -16.81
C GLU A 350 -2.91 -15.32 -16.36
N LEU A 351 -4.00 -14.94 -17.00
CA LEU A 351 -5.35 -15.41 -16.77
C LEU A 351 -5.74 -16.34 -17.92
N ARG A 352 -6.00 -17.60 -17.61
CA ARG A 352 -6.26 -18.67 -18.59
C ARG A 352 -7.72 -19.10 -18.50
N ALA A 353 -8.57 -18.60 -19.38
CA ALA A 353 -9.98 -18.98 -19.41
C ALA A 353 -10.17 -20.40 -19.94
N ALA A 354 -10.95 -21.20 -19.22
CA ALA A 354 -11.31 -22.54 -19.64
C ALA A 354 -12.13 -22.51 -20.96
N PRO A 355 -12.12 -23.61 -21.76
CA PRO A 355 -12.93 -23.71 -22.98
C PRO A 355 -14.45 -23.64 -22.73
N THR A 356 -14.88 -23.83 -21.48
CA THR A 356 -16.25 -23.63 -21.04
C THR A 356 -16.21 -22.90 -19.71
N LEU A 357 -17.02 -21.84 -19.60
CA LEU A 357 -17.10 -21.01 -18.40
C LEU A 357 -18.47 -21.16 -17.77
N ALA A 358 -18.50 -21.27 -16.43
CA ALA A 358 -19.74 -21.18 -15.69
C ALA A 358 -20.36 -19.79 -15.87
N GLY A 359 -21.68 -19.73 -15.96
CA GLY A 359 -22.40 -18.46 -16.11
C GLY A 359 -22.18 -17.54 -14.91
N SER A 360 -22.07 -16.24 -15.17
CA SER A 360 -21.96 -15.21 -14.14
C SER A 360 -23.07 -14.19 -14.33
N PRO A 361 -23.69 -13.70 -13.24
CA PRO A 361 -24.68 -12.62 -13.32
C PRO A 361 -24.15 -11.40 -14.07
N ASP A 362 -25.07 -10.57 -14.56
CA ASP A 362 -24.73 -9.25 -15.03
C ASP A 362 -24.31 -8.35 -13.87
N LEU A 363 -23.38 -7.43 -14.14
CA LEU A 363 -22.97 -6.46 -13.13
C LEU A 363 -24.15 -5.54 -12.78
N PRO A 364 -24.34 -5.22 -11.49
CA PRO A 364 -25.40 -4.31 -11.07
C PRO A 364 -25.15 -2.90 -11.63
N THR A 365 -26.19 -2.20 -12.04
CA THR A 365 -26.09 -0.77 -12.39
C THR A 365 -25.99 0.13 -11.15
N ARG A 366 -26.37 -0.41 -9.99
CA ARG A 366 -26.31 0.21 -8.66
C ARG A 366 -26.24 -0.87 -7.59
N VAL A 367 -25.37 -0.68 -6.59
CA VAL A 367 -25.28 -1.54 -5.41
C VAL A 367 -26.08 -0.90 -4.27
N ASP A 368 -27.21 -1.49 -3.92
CA ASP A 368 -28.01 -1.02 -2.79
C ASP A 368 -27.36 -1.41 -1.45
N GLY A 369 -27.31 -0.45 -0.52
CA GLY A 369 -26.60 -0.60 0.75
C GLY A 369 -25.10 -0.30 0.70
N ALA A 370 -24.51 -0.07 -0.48
CA ALA A 370 -23.15 0.46 -0.57
C ALA A 370 -23.05 1.84 0.13
N PRO A 371 -21.91 2.15 0.78
CA PRO A 371 -21.72 3.38 1.56
C PRO A 371 -22.03 4.64 0.77
N GLU A 372 -22.67 5.61 1.42
CA GLU A 372 -22.85 6.94 0.85
C GLU A 372 -21.53 7.72 0.90
N PRO A 373 -21.23 8.56 -0.13
CA PRO A 373 -20.08 9.45 -0.08
C PRO A 373 -20.10 10.35 1.16
N ILE A 374 -18.96 10.47 1.83
CA ILE A 374 -18.77 11.40 2.93
C ILE A 374 -18.68 12.81 2.33
N ALA A 375 -19.59 13.68 2.76
CA ALA A 375 -19.58 15.09 2.43
C ALA A 375 -19.16 15.89 3.66
N ALA A 376 -18.26 16.86 3.47
CA ALA A 376 -17.93 17.80 4.53
C ALA A 376 -19.11 18.76 4.76
N PRO A 377 -19.56 18.97 6.00
CA PRO A 377 -20.62 19.94 6.30
C PRO A 377 -20.14 21.38 6.08
N ASP A 378 -21.08 22.30 5.89
CA ASP A 378 -20.78 23.73 5.85
C ASP A 378 -20.10 24.16 7.16
N GLY A 379 -18.96 24.85 7.04
CA GLY A 379 -18.18 25.27 8.21
C GLY A 379 -17.37 24.15 8.88
N ALA A 380 -17.19 22.98 8.23
CA ALA A 380 -16.32 21.93 8.71
C ALA A 380 -14.92 22.47 9.07
N LYS A 381 -14.36 21.98 10.18
CA LYS A 381 -12.99 22.32 10.57
C LYS A 381 -12.02 21.85 9.49
N VAL A 382 -11.10 22.73 9.11
CA VAL A 382 -10.05 22.43 8.13
C VAL A 382 -8.73 22.24 8.87
N ARG A 383 -8.05 21.12 8.64
CA ARG A 383 -6.68 20.85 9.11
C ARG A 383 -5.75 20.72 7.92
N LYS A 384 -4.50 21.14 8.09
CA LYS A 384 -3.49 21.14 7.03
C LYS A 384 -2.31 20.29 7.43
N PHE A 385 -1.84 19.48 6.50
CA PHE A 385 -0.73 18.55 6.69
C PHE A 385 0.23 18.72 5.52
N ASP A 386 1.40 19.28 5.80
CA ASP A 386 2.50 19.45 4.85
C ASP A 386 3.40 18.23 4.88
N PHE A 387 3.53 17.56 3.74
CA PHE A 387 4.33 16.35 3.54
C PHE A 387 5.65 16.73 2.85
N VAL A 388 6.74 16.73 3.62
CA VAL A 388 8.09 17.10 3.15
C VAL A 388 9.13 16.17 3.75
N GLY A 389 9.93 15.52 2.91
CA GLY A 389 10.93 14.55 3.29
C GLY A 389 10.30 13.42 4.11
N PHE A 390 10.83 13.22 5.32
CA PHE A 390 10.33 12.24 6.29
C PHE A 390 9.47 12.88 7.39
N GLN A 391 8.84 14.02 7.12
CA GLN A 391 8.14 14.82 8.12
C GLN A 391 6.70 15.16 7.71
N ILE A 392 5.84 15.31 8.72
CA ILE A 392 4.52 15.90 8.55
C ILE A 392 4.46 17.18 9.39
N ASN A 393 4.13 18.31 8.78
CA ASN A 393 4.13 19.63 9.43
C ASN A 393 5.47 19.96 10.12
N GLY A 394 6.58 19.60 9.49
CA GLY A 394 7.94 19.84 10.00
C GLY A 394 8.35 19.00 11.22
N LYS A 395 7.60 17.92 11.51
CA LYS A 395 7.86 17.03 12.65
C LYS A 395 8.02 15.59 12.18
N THR A 396 8.95 14.88 12.80
CA THR A 396 8.98 13.42 12.78
C THR A 396 8.12 12.84 13.90
N MET A 397 7.89 11.53 13.84
CA MET A 397 7.19 10.79 14.87
C MET A 397 7.86 11.01 16.23
N ASP A 398 7.01 11.29 17.22
CA ASP A 398 7.35 11.32 18.63
C ASP A 398 6.26 10.54 19.34
N MET A 399 6.63 9.34 19.84
CA MET A 399 5.71 8.41 20.50
C MET A 399 5.00 9.05 21.71
N THR A 400 5.51 10.14 22.27
CA THR A 400 4.89 10.80 23.41
C THR A 400 3.95 11.94 23.03
N ARG A 401 3.91 12.41 21.77
CA ARG A 401 3.26 13.67 21.37
C ARG A 401 1.94 13.43 20.64
N VAL A 402 0.83 13.97 21.13
CA VAL A 402 -0.44 13.98 20.38
C VAL A 402 -0.51 15.22 19.51
N ASP A 403 -0.40 15.02 18.19
CA ASP A 403 -0.41 16.11 17.21
C ASP A 403 -1.82 16.68 17.05
N GLU A 404 -2.82 15.81 16.86
CA GLU A 404 -4.20 16.22 16.65
C GLU A 404 -5.15 15.66 17.71
N VAL A 405 -6.16 16.46 18.06
CA VAL A 405 -7.28 16.03 18.92
C VAL A 405 -8.55 16.27 18.14
N VAL A 406 -9.36 15.22 18.00
CA VAL A 406 -10.53 15.20 17.14
C VAL A 406 -11.76 14.80 17.96
N PRO A 407 -12.89 15.52 17.84
CA PRO A 407 -14.13 15.11 18.48
C PRO A 407 -14.73 13.86 17.81
N ALA A 408 -15.21 12.92 18.63
CA ALA A 408 -15.88 11.70 18.18
C ALA A 408 -17.08 11.99 17.25
N GLY A 409 -17.18 11.20 16.18
CA GLY A 409 -18.25 11.32 15.17
C GLY A 409 -18.16 12.54 14.27
N ALA A 410 -17.12 13.38 14.40
CA ALA A 410 -16.98 14.57 13.57
C ALA A 410 -16.68 14.22 12.11
N THR A 411 -17.06 15.16 11.24
CA THR A 411 -16.58 15.20 9.85
C THR A 411 -15.78 16.47 9.65
N GLU A 412 -14.50 16.34 9.33
CA GLU A 412 -13.56 17.45 9.11
C GLU A 412 -13.05 17.43 7.67
N ILE A 413 -12.45 18.54 7.24
CA ILE A 413 -11.67 18.61 6.00
C ILE A 413 -10.19 18.51 6.37
N TRP A 414 -9.50 17.51 5.83
CA TRP A 414 -8.05 17.39 5.94
C TRP A 414 -7.43 17.71 4.58
N GLU A 415 -6.59 18.74 4.54
CA GLU A 415 -5.83 19.17 3.37
C GLU A 415 -4.42 18.59 3.47
N ILE A 416 -4.10 17.63 2.61
CA ILE A 416 -2.79 17.00 2.51
C ILE A 416 -2.03 17.69 1.38
N ASP A 417 -1.02 18.49 1.73
CA ASP A 417 -0.18 19.19 0.78
C ASP A 417 1.12 18.41 0.57
N ARG A 418 1.42 18.07 -0.67
CA ARG A 418 2.69 17.48 -1.06
C ARG A 418 3.68 18.59 -1.36
N GLY A 419 4.53 18.90 -0.39
CA GLY A 419 5.49 20.00 -0.42
C GLY A 419 6.82 19.68 -1.10
N ASP A 420 7.02 18.45 -1.60
CA ASP A 420 8.27 17.99 -2.20
C ASP A 420 8.11 17.12 -3.46
N THR A 421 9.24 16.78 -4.05
CA THR A 421 9.33 15.97 -5.27
C THR A 421 9.39 14.46 -4.98
N TRP A 422 8.93 13.99 -3.82
CA TRP A 422 9.01 12.58 -3.42
C TRP A 422 7.65 11.89 -3.61
N ILE A 423 7.62 10.57 -3.74
CA ILE A 423 6.35 9.85 -3.70
C ILE A 423 5.82 9.84 -2.27
N HIS A 424 4.52 10.01 -2.08
CA HIS A 424 3.89 9.87 -0.78
C HIS A 424 2.52 9.22 -0.95
N ALA A 425 2.10 8.44 0.04
CA ALA A 425 0.76 7.90 0.13
C ALA A 425 0.22 8.19 1.52
N PHE A 426 -0.83 9.00 1.66
CA PHE A 426 -1.39 9.33 2.96
C PHE A 426 -2.26 8.18 3.46
N HIS A 427 -2.01 7.67 4.66
CA HIS A 427 -2.88 6.73 5.37
C HIS A 427 -3.39 7.33 6.69
N LEU A 428 -4.65 7.04 7.03
CA LEU A 428 -5.31 7.46 8.26
C LEU A 428 -5.97 6.26 8.96
N HIS A 429 -5.62 6.02 10.22
CA HIS A 429 -6.17 4.93 11.02
C HIS A 429 -7.57 5.30 11.57
N GLY A 430 -8.41 4.29 11.83
CA GLY A 430 -9.66 4.44 12.58
C GLY A 430 -10.74 5.32 11.94
N ALA A 431 -10.55 5.78 10.71
CA ALA A 431 -11.46 6.69 10.01
C ALA A 431 -11.59 6.33 8.53
N THR A 432 -12.63 6.87 7.89
CA THR A 432 -12.82 6.80 6.44
C THR A 432 -12.88 8.21 5.88
N PHE A 433 -12.38 8.41 4.67
CA PHE A 433 -12.52 9.67 3.95
C PHE A 433 -13.00 9.49 2.51
N ASN A 434 -13.59 10.55 1.96
CA ASN A 434 -13.77 10.70 0.51
C ASN A 434 -12.86 11.82 0.01
N VAL A 435 -12.22 11.63 -1.14
CA VAL A 435 -11.48 12.71 -1.81
C VAL A 435 -12.47 13.73 -2.36
N ILE A 436 -12.34 14.98 -1.93
CA ILE A 436 -13.16 16.12 -2.39
C ILE A 436 -12.62 16.59 -3.74
N ASP A 437 -11.31 16.86 -3.81
CA ASP A 437 -10.61 17.29 -5.00
C ASP A 437 -9.09 17.06 -4.87
N VAL A 438 -8.44 17.08 -6.03
CA VAL A 438 -6.98 17.06 -6.18
C VAL A 438 -6.61 18.34 -6.93
N ASN A 439 -5.90 19.25 -6.27
CA ASN A 439 -5.55 20.57 -6.82
C ASN A 439 -6.79 21.34 -7.32
N ALA A 440 -7.86 21.38 -6.53
CA ALA A 440 -9.14 22.03 -6.87
C ALA A 440 -9.81 21.47 -8.15
N ARG A 441 -9.41 20.28 -8.62
CA ARG A 441 -10.02 19.57 -9.75
C ARG A 441 -10.75 18.34 -9.27
N LYS A 442 -11.78 17.95 -10.03
CA LYS A 442 -12.53 16.72 -9.77
C LYS A 442 -11.54 15.54 -9.65
N PRO A 443 -11.64 14.73 -8.57
CA PRO A 443 -10.72 13.63 -8.37
C PRO A 443 -10.86 12.59 -9.49
N PRO A 444 -9.77 11.93 -9.91
CA PRO A 444 -9.83 10.79 -10.82
C PRO A 444 -10.78 9.70 -10.30
N ALA A 445 -11.37 8.93 -11.22
CA ALA A 445 -12.35 7.90 -10.88
C ALA A 445 -11.82 6.87 -9.86
N TYR A 446 -10.55 6.48 -9.98
CA TYR A 446 -9.93 5.48 -9.13
C TYR A 446 -9.71 5.90 -7.66
N VAL A 447 -9.72 7.20 -7.35
CA VAL A 447 -9.66 7.68 -5.95
C VAL A 447 -11.03 8.10 -5.41
N GLN A 448 -12.10 7.93 -6.20
CA GLN A 448 -13.46 8.23 -5.74
C GLN A 448 -14.04 7.05 -4.96
N GLY A 449 -14.49 7.31 -3.75
CA GLY A 449 -15.12 6.30 -2.88
C GLY A 449 -14.65 6.43 -1.43
N PRO A 450 -15.16 5.58 -0.54
CA PRO A 450 -14.71 5.51 0.85
C PRO A 450 -13.29 4.94 0.93
N LYS A 451 -12.33 5.77 1.31
CA LYS A 451 -10.90 5.46 1.36
C LYS A 451 -10.34 5.62 2.77
N ASP A 452 -9.19 4.99 3.00
CA ASP A 452 -8.34 5.23 4.19
C ASP A 452 -6.87 5.45 3.81
N THR A 453 -6.50 5.16 2.57
CA THR A 453 -5.19 5.44 2.01
C THR A 453 -5.35 6.14 0.67
N VAL A 454 -4.51 7.11 0.34
CA VAL A 454 -4.52 7.78 -0.97
C VAL A 454 -3.11 8.14 -1.41
N TYR A 455 -2.73 7.71 -2.60
CA TYR A 455 -1.50 8.18 -3.23
C TYR A 455 -1.58 9.69 -3.51
N LEU A 456 -0.46 10.41 -3.39
CA LEU A 456 -0.35 11.84 -3.69
C LEU A 456 0.29 12.03 -5.08
N PRO A 457 -0.48 12.04 -6.20
CA PRO A 457 0.05 11.88 -7.54
C PRO A 457 0.75 13.09 -8.13
N GLU A 458 0.37 14.29 -7.72
CA GLU A 458 0.90 15.53 -8.27
C GLU A 458 1.30 16.45 -7.13
N PHE A 459 2.20 17.40 -7.41
CA PHE A 459 2.46 18.51 -6.49
C PHE A 459 1.18 19.23 -6.14
N GLY A 460 1.08 19.67 -4.89
CA GLY A 460 -0.05 20.42 -4.36
C GLY A 460 -0.94 19.61 -3.45
N THR A 461 -2.21 19.98 -3.39
CA THR A 461 -3.09 19.66 -2.28
C THR A 461 -4.19 18.68 -2.67
N ILE A 462 -4.35 17.63 -1.87
CA ILE A 462 -5.54 16.77 -1.87
C ILE A 462 -6.40 17.17 -0.67
N ARG A 463 -7.70 17.41 -0.92
CA ARG A 463 -8.66 17.70 0.16
C ARG A 463 -9.53 16.49 0.41
N LEU A 464 -9.63 16.09 1.68
CA LEU A 464 -10.34 14.90 2.13
C LEU A 464 -11.49 15.29 3.05
N ALA A 465 -12.68 14.75 2.81
CA ALA A 465 -13.79 14.79 3.77
C ALA A 465 -13.64 13.57 4.69
N VAL A 466 -13.11 13.77 5.89
CA VAL A 466 -12.76 12.70 6.84
C VAL A 466 -13.85 12.54 7.87
N ARG A 467 -14.40 11.33 8.01
CA ARG A 467 -15.37 10.97 9.05
C ARG A 467 -14.72 10.06 10.08
N PHE A 468 -14.70 10.53 11.33
CA PHE A 468 -14.17 9.81 12.47
C PHE A 468 -15.24 8.92 13.13
N ASP A 469 -14.81 7.82 13.73
CA ASP A 469 -15.69 6.99 14.55
C ASP A 469 -16.06 7.71 15.86
N THR A 470 -17.01 7.12 16.56
CA THR A 470 -17.51 7.47 17.90
C THR A 470 -16.70 6.85 19.03
N LEU A 471 -15.65 6.08 18.71
CA LEU A 471 -14.79 5.40 19.68
C LEU A 471 -13.78 6.39 20.26
N THR A 472 -14.00 6.81 21.51
CA THR A 472 -13.13 7.77 22.19
C THR A 472 -12.03 7.08 23.00
N ASP A 473 -10.81 7.60 22.89
CA ASP A 473 -9.72 7.31 23.82
C ASP A 473 -8.77 8.52 23.89
N PRO A 474 -8.77 9.30 24.98
CA PRO A 474 -7.91 10.47 25.12
C PRO A 474 -6.44 10.12 25.45
N GLN A 475 -6.13 8.84 25.72
CA GLN A 475 -4.82 8.37 26.18
C GLN A 475 -4.12 7.45 25.18
N LYS A 476 -4.87 6.79 24.30
CA LYS A 476 -4.32 5.95 23.23
C LYS A 476 -4.61 6.59 21.88
N PRO A 477 -3.57 6.99 21.13
CA PRO A 477 -3.76 7.65 19.86
C PRO A 477 -3.89 6.63 18.72
N TYR A 478 -4.55 7.06 17.66
CA TYR A 478 -4.44 6.50 16.31
C TYR A 478 -3.31 7.21 15.55
N MET A 479 -2.89 6.65 14.42
CA MET A 479 -1.82 7.19 13.58
C MET A 479 -2.38 7.78 12.27
N TYR A 480 -1.64 8.72 11.71
CA TYR A 480 -1.69 9.09 10.30
C TYR A 480 -0.27 9.23 9.77
N HIS A 481 0.01 8.74 8.57
CA HIS A 481 1.39 8.67 8.09
C HIS A 481 1.49 8.58 6.57
N CYS A 482 2.71 8.69 6.07
CA CYS A 482 3.04 8.24 4.73
C CYS A 482 3.15 6.71 4.71
N HIS A 483 2.50 6.05 3.75
CA HIS A 483 2.50 4.61 3.55
C HIS A 483 3.54 4.15 2.53
N VAL A 484 4.49 5.03 2.18
CA VAL A 484 5.80 4.60 1.70
C VAL A 484 6.57 4.17 2.94
N LEU A 485 6.73 2.86 3.13
CA LEU A 485 7.12 2.29 4.43
C LEU A 485 8.51 2.76 4.89
N PHE A 486 9.41 3.06 3.95
CA PHE A 486 10.67 3.70 4.28
C PHE A 486 10.47 5.10 4.90
N HIS A 487 9.55 5.91 4.37
CA HIS A 487 9.26 7.23 4.93
C HIS A 487 8.62 7.11 6.32
N GLU A 488 7.72 6.14 6.49
CA GLU A 488 7.12 5.79 7.77
C GLU A 488 8.19 5.45 8.81
N ASP A 489 9.13 4.57 8.47
CA ASP A 489 10.21 4.13 9.35
C ASP A 489 11.18 5.25 9.71
N GLN A 490 11.42 6.21 8.79
CA GLN A 490 12.18 7.43 9.07
C GLN A 490 11.39 8.48 9.90
N GLY A 491 10.14 8.19 10.25
CA GLY A 491 9.32 9.00 11.15
C GLY A 491 8.30 9.91 10.49
N MET A 492 7.92 9.69 9.23
CA MET A 492 6.87 10.45 8.54
C MET A 492 5.47 10.05 9.01
N MET A 493 5.23 10.21 10.30
CA MET A 493 4.04 9.78 11.01
C MET A 493 3.71 10.79 12.11
N GLY A 494 2.41 11.05 12.27
CA GLY A 494 1.86 11.77 13.39
C GLY A 494 0.73 10.96 14.03
N GLN A 495 0.20 11.47 15.12
CA GLN A 495 -0.80 10.74 15.89
C GLN A 495 -1.91 11.65 16.41
N PHE A 496 -3.10 11.09 16.56
CA PHE A 496 -4.28 11.82 17.00
C PHE A 496 -5.11 11.03 17.99
N THR A 497 -5.77 11.73 18.91
CA THR A 497 -6.76 11.13 19.82
C THR A 497 -8.17 11.53 19.42
N VAL A 498 -9.10 10.61 19.64
CA VAL A 498 -10.53 10.87 19.49
C VAL A 498 -11.12 11.06 20.89
N VAL A 499 -11.81 12.18 21.11
CA VAL A 499 -12.33 12.56 22.43
C VAL A 499 -13.80 12.92 22.37
N GLU A 500 -14.43 12.97 23.54
CA GLU A 500 -15.83 13.42 23.65
C GLU A 500 -15.98 14.86 23.08
N PRO A 501 -17.00 15.12 22.26
CA PRO A 501 -17.22 16.45 21.71
C PRO A 501 -17.30 17.53 22.80
N GLY A 502 -16.55 18.63 22.63
CA GLY A 502 -16.47 19.72 23.61
C GLY A 502 -15.34 19.58 24.64
N THR A 503 -14.57 18.48 24.63
CA THR A 503 -13.46 18.23 25.57
C THR A 503 -12.07 18.42 24.94
N GLU A 504 -11.98 18.81 23.66
CA GLU A 504 -10.75 18.87 22.88
C GLU A 504 -9.69 19.80 23.48
N GLY A 505 -10.12 20.89 24.13
CA GLY A 505 -9.22 21.85 24.78
C GLY A 505 -8.58 21.35 26.06
N SER A 506 -9.16 20.32 26.69
CA SER A 506 -8.67 19.69 27.92
C SER A 506 -7.99 18.34 27.69
N ALA A 507 -8.05 17.82 26.47
CA ALA A 507 -7.43 16.55 26.11
C ALA A 507 -5.89 16.63 26.27
N PRO A 508 -5.24 15.58 26.79
CA PRO A 508 -3.80 15.53 26.85
C PRO A 508 -3.17 15.71 25.47
N ARG A 509 -2.09 16.48 25.42
CA ARG A 509 -1.22 16.60 24.23
C ARG A 509 -0.01 15.68 24.28
N THR A 510 0.05 14.86 25.32
CA THR A 510 1.10 13.88 25.54
C THR A 510 0.51 12.58 26.03
N VAL A 511 1.07 11.46 25.61
CA VAL A 511 0.71 10.10 26.05
C VAL A 511 1.94 9.42 26.63
N THR A 512 1.73 8.45 27.52
CA THR A 512 2.83 7.62 28.01
C THR A 512 3.27 6.68 26.90
N ALA A 513 4.54 6.78 26.49
CA ALA A 513 5.16 5.74 25.68
C ALA A 513 5.37 4.53 26.60
N ASP A 514 4.57 3.47 26.40
CA ASP A 514 4.60 2.29 27.28
C ASP A 514 5.87 1.44 27.11
N HIS A 515 6.82 1.81 26.24
CA HIS A 515 8.06 1.05 26.03
C HIS A 515 9.30 1.96 25.88
N ALA A 516 10.17 1.91 26.87
CA ALA A 516 11.56 2.33 26.77
C ALA A 516 12.34 1.26 25.99
N GLY A 517 12.57 1.49 24.70
CA GLY A 517 13.31 0.58 23.85
C GLY A 517 13.52 1.16 22.47
N HIS A 518 14.29 2.24 22.40
CA HIS A 518 15.00 2.65 21.18
C HIS A 518 16.41 2.04 21.21
#